data_AF-A0A158F3H1-F1
#
_entry.id   AF-A0A158F3H1-F1
#
_cell.length_a   1.000
_cell.length_b   1.000
_cell.length_c   1.000
_cell.angle_alpha   90.00
_cell.angle_beta   90.00
_cell.angle_gamma   90.00
#
_symmetry.space_group_name_H-M   'P 1'
#
loop_
_entity.id
_entity.type
_entity.pdbx_description
1 polymer ?
#
loop_
_entity_poly.entity_id
_entity_poly.type
_entity_poly.pdbx_seq_one_letter_code
_entity_poly.pdbx_strand_id
1 'polypeptide(L)'
;MSGQNDSPYYFVPHPSRHPIMAAVGLLVALGSLAQWVNGHSWAPFTTLLGVLFVLFVLWHWFGDAISESEGGMYGKRVDTSYRWSMSWFIFSEVMFFAAFFGALFYARAIAMHELGSLDYKLIWPDFSAVWPNTGPAALVGHFRAMTPWPLPTINTALLLSSGATLTVAHHALRENHRHKAIIWLAATVLLGLIFLFCQGYEYFHAYNELNLTLASGVYGSTFFLLTGFHGFHVFLGGTMLAVVMVRLIRGHFTAEHHFAFEGAAWYWHFVDVVWLGLYIVVYWL
;
A
#
# COMPACT_ATOMS: atom_id res chain seq x y z
N MET A 1 -6.48 -20.66 30.93
CA MET A 1 -6.64 -19.69 32.03
C MET A 1 -6.48 -18.31 31.40
N SER A 2 -7.40 -17.36 31.42
CA SER A 2 -8.69 -17.17 32.10
C SER A 2 -9.84 -17.12 31.08
N GLY A 3 -11.05 -17.47 31.51
CA GLY A 3 -12.26 -17.21 30.71
C GLY A 3 -12.42 -15.69 30.55
N GLN A 4 -12.53 -15.23 29.31
CA GLN A 4 -12.74 -13.81 29.03
C GLN A 4 -14.22 -13.58 28.67
N ASN A 5 -14.88 -12.98 29.64
CA ASN A 5 -16.18 -12.32 29.66
C ASN A 5 -16.80 -11.99 28.29
N ASP A 6 -18.02 -12.48 28.08
CA ASP A 6 -19.07 -11.72 27.38
C ASP A 6 -19.32 -10.41 28.16
N SER A 7 -18.40 -9.44 28.08
CA SER A 7 -18.63 -8.13 28.67
C SER A 7 -19.90 -7.55 28.02
N PRO A 8 -20.98 -7.30 28.77
CA PRO A 8 -22.23 -6.80 28.21
C PRO A 8 -22.08 -5.37 27.67
N TYR A 9 -20.98 -4.70 28.00
CA TYR A 9 -20.71 -3.31 27.67
C TYR A 9 -19.59 -3.17 26.63
N TYR A 10 -19.75 -2.20 25.74
CA TYR A 10 -18.76 -1.87 24.71
C TYR A 10 -17.58 -1.15 25.36
N PHE A 11 -16.37 -1.68 25.23
CA PHE A 11 -15.18 -1.05 25.83
C PHE A 11 -14.96 0.35 25.26
N VAL A 12 -14.82 1.33 26.16
CA VAL A 12 -14.48 2.71 25.83
C VAL A 12 -13.12 3.00 26.47
N PRO A 13 -12.07 3.30 25.68
CA PRO A 13 -10.75 3.59 26.20
C PRO A 13 -10.75 4.85 27.08
N HIS A 14 -9.77 4.94 27.98
CA HIS A 14 -9.50 6.16 28.73
C HIS A 14 -9.02 7.29 27.79
N PRO A 15 -9.13 8.57 28.21
CA PRO A 15 -8.62 9.69 27.42
C PRO A 15 -7.15 9.50 27.03
N SER A 16 -6.86 9.56 25.73
CA SER A 16 -5.52 9.39 25.17
C SER A 16 -4.99 10.69 24.56
N ARG A 17 -3.67 10.89 24.67
CA ARG A 17 -2.96 12.03 24.06
C ARG A 17 -2.53 11.75 22.62
N HIS A 18 -2.59 10.50 22.17
CA HIS A 18 -2.12 10.10 20.84
C HIS A 18 -2.78 10.89 19.70
N PRO A 19 -4.10 11.16 19.69
CA PRO A 19 -4.72 11.89 18.59
C PRO A 19 -4.16 13.30 18.39
N ILE A 20 -3.98 14.07 19.47
CA ILE A 20 -3.45 15.44 19.37
C ILE A 20 -1.96 15.44 19.04
N MET A 21 -1.19 14.49 19.58
CA MET A 21 0.22 14.34 19.24
C MET A 21 0.40 13.97 17.77
N ALA A 22 -0.39 13.03 17.25
CA ALA A 22 -0.38 12.66 15.84
C ALA A 22 -0.75 13.86 14.94
N ALA A 23 -1.78 14.63 15.31
CA ALA A 23 -2.19 15.82 14.57
C ALA A 23 -1.08 16.88 14.51
N VAL A 24 -0.40 17.15 15.63
CA VAL A 24 0.76 18.06 15.66
C VAL A 24 1.90 17.54 14.79
N GLY A 25 2.21 16.25 14.88
CA GLY A 25 3.22 15.62 14.04
C GLY A 25 2.93 15.73 12.55
N LEU A 26 1.68 15.45 12.16
CA LEU A 26 1.22 15.57 10.77
C LEU A 26 1.26 17.01 10.28
N LEU A 27 0.87 17.98 11.12
CA LEU A 27 0.97 19.40 10.78
C LEU A 27 2.42 19.82 10.52
N VAL A 28 3.35 19.41 11.39
CA VAL A 28 4.78 19.69 11.21
C VAL A 28 5.33 19.00 9.97
N ALA A 29 5.00 17.72 9.76
CA ALA A 29 5.48 16.94 8.63
C ALA A 29 4.97 17.50 7.29
N LEU A 30 3.67 17.66 7.13
CA LEU A 30 3.05 18.10 5.86
C LEU A 30 3.26 19.60 5.63
N GLY A 31 3.20 20.41 6.68
CA GLY A 31 3.51 21.84 6.59
C GLY A 31 4.95 22.09 6.18
N SER A 32 5.91 21.34 6.75
CA SER A 32 7.31 21.42 6.34
C SER A 32 7.53 20.85 4.94
N LEU A 33 6.86 19.76 4.56
CA LEU A 33 6.97 19.21 3.22
C LEU A 33 6.56 20.23 2.15
N ALA A 34 5.49 20.99 2.40
CA ALA A 34 5.09 22.09 1.53
C ALA A 34 6.19 23.17 1.42
N GLN A 35 6.86 23.52 2.51
CA GLN A 35 7.98 24.49 2.48
C GLN A 35 9.22 23.94 1.78
N TRP A 36 9.47 22.63 1.87
CA TRP A 36 10.55 21.96 1.16
C TRP A 36 10.33 22.03 -0.35
N VAL A 37 9.12 21.74 -0.83
CA VAL A 37 8.76 21.90 -2.25
C VAL A 37 8.97 23.34 -2.74
N ASN A 38 8.83 24.33 -1.84
CA ASN A 38 9.09 25.75 -2.14
C ASN A 38 10.55 26.19 -1.91
N GLY A 39 11.50 25.26 -1.74
CA GLY A 39 12.94 25.53 -1.72
C GLY A 39 13.51 26.00 -0.38
N HIS A 40 12.77 25.93 0.72
CA HIS A 40 13.27 26.33 2.03
C HIS A 40 14.24 25.29 2.61
N SER A 41 15.46 25.71 2.96
CA SER A 41 16.55 24.81 3.39
C SER A 41 16.36 24.15 4.75
N TRP A 42 15.57 24.73 5.65
CA TRP A 42 15.24 24.14 6.96
C TRP A 42 14.18 23.05 6.87
N ALA A 43 13.38 23.07 5.82
CA ALA A 43 12.18 22.26 5.68
C ALA A 43 12.44 20.75 5.57
N PRO A 44 13.50 20.24 4.92
CA PRO A 44 13.80 18.80 4.90
C PRO A 44 14.00 18.23 6.31
N PHE A 45 14.74 18.96 7.15
CA PHE A 45 15.02 18.53 8.52
C PHE A 45 13.75 18.50 9.37
N THR A 46 12.92 19.54 9.31
CA THR A 46 11.66 19.59 10.09
C THR A 46 10.61 18.62 9.55
N THR A 47 10.61 18.34 8.25
CA THR A 47 9.79 17.27 7.65
C THR A 47 10.17 15.92 8.26
N LEU A 48 11.46 15.59 8.30
CA LEU A 48 11.95 14.35 8.91
C LEU A 48 11.57 14.27 10.40
N LEU A 49 11.74 15.35 11.17
CA LEU A 49 11.33 15.39 12.57
C LEU A 49 9.82 15.15 12.74
N GLY A 50 8.98 15.78 11.91
CA GLY A 50 7.54 15.57 11.92
C GLY A 50 7.16 14.12 11.64
N VAL A 51 7.78 13.50 10.61
CA VAL A 51 7.56 12.09 10.27
C VAL A 51 7.99 11.17 11.41
N LEU A 52 9.19 11.36 11.97
CA LEU A 52 9.68 10.57 13.11
C LEU A 52 8.77 10.70 14.34
N PHE A 53 8.24 11.90 14.58
CA PHE A 53 7.29 12.12 15.67
C PHE A 53 5.96 11.38 15.45
N VAL A 54 5.41 11.40 14.23
CA VAL A 54 4.22 10.60 13.90
C VAL A 54 4.49 9.10 14.08
N LEU A 55 5.64 8.60 13.60
CA LEU A 55 6.01 7.19 13.79
C LEU A 55 6.15 6.82 15.27
N PHE A 56 6.74 7.71 16.08
CA PHE A 56 6.81 7.55 17.53
C PHE A 56 5.42 7.46 18.17
N VAL A 57 4.48 8.32 17.77
CA VAL A 57 3.11 8.30 18.28
C VAL A 57 2.41 7.00 17.88
N LEU A 58 2.51 6.60 16.61
CA LEU A 58 1.89 5.38 16.10
C LEU A 58 2.42 4.13 16.81
N TRP A 59 3.73 4.07 17.09
CA TRP A 59 4.33 2.97 17.84
C TRP A 59 3.71 2.82 19.23
N HIS A 60 3.55 3.92 19.97
CA HIS A 60 2.92 3.89 21.30
C HIS A 60 1.42 3.62 21.21
N TRP A 61 0.72 4.21 20.26
CA TRP A 61 -0.72 4.03 20.10
C TRP A 61 -1.06 2.57 19.76
N PHE A 62 -0.34 1.95 18.82
CA PHE A 62 -0.53 0.53 18.53
C PHE A 62 -0.07 -0.36 19.69
N GLY A 63 0.96 0.03 20.44
CA GLY A 63 1.38 -0.64 21.67
C GLY A 63 0.26 -0.69 22.72
N ASP A 64 -0.41 0.45 22.95
CA ASP A 64 -1.54 0.54 23.87
C ASP A 64 -2.71 -0.33 23.38
N ALA A 65 -3.06 -0.27 22.10
CA ALA A 65 -4.11 -1.12 21.53
C ALA A 65 -3.80 -2.63 21.66
N ILE A 66 -2.53 -3.04 21.53
CA ILE A 66 -2.11 -4.42 21.78
C ILE A 66 -2.24 -4.76 23.26
N SER A 67 -1.78 -3.89 24.16
CA SER A 67 -1.88 -4.08 25.61
C SER A 67 -3.34 -4.23 26.06
N GLU A 68 -4.23 -3.40 25.52
CA GLU A 68 -5.66 -3.46 25.80
C GLU A 68 -6.30 -4.77 25.32
N SER A 69 -5.91 -5.22 24.12
CA SER A 69 -6.33 -6.51 23.56
C SER A 69 -5.89 -7.69 24.44
N GLU A 70 -4.60 -7.76 24.79
CA GLU A 70 -4.07 -8.86 25.61
C GLU A 70 -4.59 -8.80 27.06
N GLY A 71 -4.94 -7.61 27.54
CA GLY A 71 -5.60 -7.39 28.83
C GLY A 71 -7.04 -7.92 28.90
N GLY A 72 -7.61 -8.41 27.78
CA GLY A 72 -8.95 -8.98 27.73
C GLY A 72 -10.07 -7.95 27.77
N MET A 73 -9.78 -6.69 27.44
CA MET A 73 -10.78 -5.61 27.46
C MET A 73 -11.69 -5.63 26.21
N TYR A 74 -11.30 -6.33 25.15
CA TYR A 74 -12.05 -6.40 23.90
C TYR A 74 -13.04 -7.57 23.88
N GLY A 75 -14.33 -7.27 24.03
CA GLY A 75 -15.41 -8.24 23.84
C GLY A 75 -15.85 -8.38 22.38
N LYS A 76 -16.81 -9.29 22.11
CA LYS A 76 -17.32 -9.59 20.75
C LYS A 76 -17.81 -8.37 19.96
N ARG A 77 -18.42 -7.39 20.64
CA ARG A 77 -18.89 -6.15 19.98
C ARG A 77 -17.73 -5.30 19.47
N VAL A 78 -16.63 -5.22 20.23
CA VAL A 78 -15.42 -4.48 19.82
C VAL A 78 -14.74 -5.19 18.66
N ASP A 79 -14.63 -6.51 18.70
CA ASP A 79 -14.11 -7.32 17.59
C ASP A 79 -14.92 -7.09 16.30
N THR A 80 -16.26 -7.10 16.40
CA THR A 80 -17.15 -6.81 15.27
C THR A 80 -16.93 -5.39 14.72
N SER A 81 -16.82 -4.38 15.59
CA SER A 81 -16.51 -3.01 15.17
C SER A 81 -15.16 -2.93 14.45
N TYR A 82 -14.12 -3.58 14.94
CA TYR A 82 -12.81 -3.57 14.28
C TYR A 82 -12.82 -4.22 12.89
N ARG A 83 -13.59 -5.30 12.71
CA ARG A 83 -13.78 -5.93 11.40
C ARG A 83 -14.47 -5.00 10.41
N TRP A 84 -15.51 -4.29 10.84
CA TRP A 84 -16.17 -3.29 10.01
C TRP A 84 -15.25 -2.10 9.71
N SER A 85 -14.51 -1.60 10.70
CA SER A 85 -13.52 -0.53 10.50
C SER A 85 -12.45 -0.93 9.49
N MET A 86 -11.92 -2.15 9.57
CA MET A 86 -10.95 -2.66 8.60
C MET A 86 -11.55 -2.78 7.20
N SER A 87 -12.79 -3.23 7.10
CA SER A 87 -13.49 -3.36 5.81
C SER A 87 -13.71 -1.99 5.16
N TRP A 88 -14.15 -0.99 5.94
CA TRP A 88 -14.33 0.39 5.46
C TRP A 88 -13.01 1.06 5.10
N PHE A 89 -11.94 0.78 5.86
CA PHE A 89 -10.60 1.23 5.51
C PHE A 89 -10.15 0.65 4.17
N ILE A 90 -10.25 -0.67 3.98
CA ILE A 90 -9.91 -1.29 2.68
C ILE A 90 -10.77 -0.72 1.56
N PHE A 91 -12.06 -0.51 1.79
CA PHE A 91 -12.94 0.11 0.81
C PHE A 91 -12.48 1.52 0.42
N SER A 92 -12.05 2.36 1.37
CA SER A 92 -11.49 3.68 1.02
C SER A 92 -10.19 3.57 0.23
N GLU A 93 -9.34 2.58 0.51
CA GLU A 93 -8.11 2.35 -0.27
C GLU A 93 -8.45 1.89 -1.71
N VAL A 94 -9.47 1.06 -1.89
CA VAL A 94 -9.97 0.68 -3.22
C VAL A 94 -10.44 1.92 -4.00
N MET A 95 -11.18 2.83 -3.35
CA MET A 95 -11.62 4.08 -3.98
C MET A 95 -10.45 5.01 -4.31
N PHE A 96 -9.41 5.04 -3.46
CA PHE A 96 -8.16 5.76 -3.73
C PHE A 96 -7.48 5.24 -4.99
N PHE A 97 -7.29 3.92 -5.14
CA PHE A 97 -6.74 3.34 -6.37
C PHE A 97 -7.65 3.54 -7.58
N ALA A 98 -8.97 3.45 -7.40
CA ALA A 98 -9.95 3.68 -8.46
C ALA A 98 -9.81 5.08 -9.08
N ALA A 99 -9.44 6.10 -8.29
CA ALA A 99 -9.16 7.44 -8.81
C ALA A 99 -7.96 7.45 -9.77
N PHE A 100 -6.87 6.74 -9.44
CA PHE A 100 -5.69 6.65 -10.31
C PHE A 100 -5.93 5.79 -11.56
N PHE A 101 -6.63 4.66 -11.42
CA PHE A 101 -7.06 3.87 -12.58
C PHE A 101 -8.01 4.67 -13.47
N GLY A 102 -8.91 5.45 -12.88
CA GLY A 102 -9.79 6.37 -13.59
C GLY A 102 -9.02 7.45 -14.34
N ALA A 103 -7.98 8.03 -13.74
CA ALA A 103 -7.10 9.00 -14.40
C ALA A 103 -6.34 8.38 -15.58
N LEU A 104 -5.80 7.16 -15.41
CA LEU A 104 -5.14 6.42 -16.49
C LEU A 104 -6.13 6.09 -17.62
N PHE A 105 -7.31 5.59 -17.28
CA PHE A 105 -8.37 5.29 -18.24
C PHE A 105 -8.78 6.54 -19.03
N TYR A 106 -9.03 7.65 -18.32
CA TYR A 106 -9.40 8.91 -18.96
C TYR A 106 -8.29 9.39 -19.91
N ALA A 107 -7.04 9.40 -19.45
CA ALA A 107 -5.90 9.80 -20.27
C ALA A 107 -5.78 8.93 -21.53
N ARG A 108 -5.80 7.60 -21.38
CA ARG A 108 -5.54 6.65 -22.47
C ARG A 108 -6.73 6.46 -23.41
N ALA A 109 -7.92 6.26 -22.88
CA ALA A 109 -9.09 5.83 -23.66
C ALA A 109 -9.99 7.00 -24.11
N ILE A 110 -9.88 8.18 -23.50
CA ILE A 110 -10.70 9.35 -23.83
C ILE A 110 -9.82 10.45 -24.41
N ALA A 111 -8.96 11.07 -23.59
CA ALA A 111 -8.21 12.26 -23.97
C ALA A 111 -7.28 12.03 -25.18
N MET A 112 -6.58 10.89 -25.23
CA MET A 112 -5.73 10.53 -26.36
C MET A 112 -6.50 10.40 -27.68
N HIS A 113 -7.72 9.86 -27.66
CA HIS A 113 -8.53 9.72 -28.88
C HIS A 113 -9.14 11.05 -29.31
N GLU A 114 -9.57 11.87 -28.35
CA GLU A 114 -10.06 13.22 -28.60
C GLU A 114 -8.99 14.10 -29.25
N LEU A 115 -7.77 14.10 -28.71
CA LEU A 115 -6.62 14.81 -29.29
C LEU A 115 -6.23 14.30 -30.69
N GLY A 116 -6.52 13.03 -31.00
CA GLY A 116 -6.30 12.43 -32.32
C GLY A 116 -7.39 12.71 -33.34
N SER A 117 -8.50 13.33 -32.94
CA SER A 117 -9.63 13.61 -33.82
C SER A 117 -9.35 14.76 -34.79
N LEU A 118 -10.16 14.86 -35.84
CA LEU A 118 -10.02 15.89 -36.88
C LEU A 118 -10.07 17.31 -36.31
N ASP A 119 -10.85 17.52 -35.25
CA ASP A 119 -11.07 18.83 -34.64
C ASP A 119 -9.77 19.42 -34.05
N TYR A 120 -8.87 18.57 -33.55
CA TYR A 120 -7.62 18.99 -32.90
C TYR A 120 -6.41 18.98 -33.84
N LYS A 121 -6.55 18.44 -35.06
CA LYS A 121 -5.48 18.47 -36.08
C LYS A 121 -5.06 19.88 -36.48
N LEU A 122 -5.92 20.88 -36.30
CA LEU A 122 -5.55 22.27 -36.56
C LEU A 122 -4.54 22.80 -35.54
N ILE A 123 -4.63 22.36 -34.29
CA ILE A 123 -3.79 22.81 -33.17
C ILE A 123 -2.53 21.96 -33.06
N TRP A 124 -2.65 20.66 -33.32
CA TRP A 124 -1.52 19.72 -33.27
C TRP A 124 -1.57 18.73 -34.45
N PRO A 125 -1.13 19.18 -35.64
CA PRO A 125 -1.29 18.41 -36.89
C PRO A 125 -0.63 17.03 -36.87
N ASP A 126 0.53 16.94 -36.22
CA ASP A 126 1.36 15.73 -36.18
C ASP A 126 1.06 14.84 -34.96
N PHE A 127 -0.01 15.11 -34.21
CA PHE A 127 -0.38 14.26 -33.08
C PHE A 127 -0.84 12.88 -33.55
N SER A 128 -0.31 11.84 -32.91
CA SER A 128 -0.72 10.46 -33.12
C SER A 128 -1.23 9.87 -31.81
N ALA A 129 -2.45 9.33 -31.85
CA ALA A 129 -3.13 8.73 -30.70
C ALA A 129 -2.57 7.32 -30.39
N VAL A 130 -1.30 7.25 -29.99
CA VAL A 130 -0.58 6.01 -29.63
C VAL A 130 -0.22 6.05 -28.15
N TRP A 131 -0.36 4.93 -27.44
CA TRP A 131 0.02 4.82 -26.04
C TRP A 131 1.22 3.86 -25.89
N PRO A 132 2.33 4.28 -25.26
CA PRO A 132 2.62 5.62 -24.74
C PRO A 132 2.86 6.70 -25.82
N ASN A 133 2.72 7.97 -25.44
CA ASN A 133 2.97 9.15 -26.29
C ASN A 133 4.01 10.08 -25.63
N THR A 134 4.85 10.75 -26.45
CA THR A 134 5.90 11.69 -25.99
C THR A 134 5.43 13.15 -25.81
N GLY A 135 4.13 13.41 -25.90
CA GLY A 135 3.59 14.75 -25.77
C GLY A 135 3.98 15.70 -26.91
N PRO A 136 3.60 16.98 -26.82
CA PRO A 136 3.86 17.97 -27.86
C PRO A 136 5.29 18.49 -27.82
N ALA A 137 5.71 19.06 -28.96
CA ALA A 137 6.90 19.90 -29.08
C ALA A 137 8.21 19.27 -28.60
N ALA A 138 8.32 17.93 -28.62
CA ALA A 138 9.48 17.18 -28.13
C ALA A 138 9.89 17.55 -26.68
N LEU A 139 8.92 17.96 -25.85
CA LEU A 139 9.16 18.30 -24.44
C LEU A 139 9.58 17.09 -23.61
N VAL A 140 9.18 15.89 -24.03
CA VAL A 140 9.56 14.62 -23.41
C VAL A 140 10.56 13.92 -24.33
N GLY A 141 11.70 13.51 -23.76
CA GLY A 141 12.69 12.70 -24.47
C GLY A 141 12.14 11.32 -24.84
N HIS A 142 12.76 10.66 -25.82
CA HIS A 142 12.39 9.30 -26.18
C HIS A 142 12.56 8.33 -25.00
N PHE A 143 11.50 7.57 -24.71
CA PHE A 143 11.48 6.54 -23.68
C PHE A 143 10.85 5.25 -24.21
N ARG A 144 11.08 4.15 -23.50
CA ARG A 144 10.44 2.86 -23.77
C ARG A 144 9.50 2.49 -22.62
N ALA A 145 8.34 1.94 -22.97
CA ALA A 145 7.44 1.36 -21.99
C ALA A 145 8.08 0.13 -21.31
N MET A 146 7.76 -0.07 -20.04
CA MET A 146 8.14 -1.30 -19.34
C MET A 146 7.30 -2.46 -19.87
N THR A 147 7.95 -3.54 -20.31
CA THR A 147 7.26 -4.72 -20.82
C THR A 147 6.82 -5.64 -19.68
N PRO A 148 5.73 -6.42 -19.84
CA PRO A 148 5.21 -7.29 -18.78
C PRO A 148 6.17 -8.43 -18.42
N TRP A 149 7.10 -8.78 -19.32
CA TRP A 149 8.09 -9.83 -19.13
C TRP A 149 9.52 -9.27 -19.10
N PRO A 150 10.43 -9.83 -18.27
CA PRO A 150 10.20 -10.85 -17.24
C PRO A 150 9.81 -10.28 -15.86
N LEU A 151 10.26 -9.06 -15.55
CA LEU A 151 10.23 -8.52 -14.18
C LEU A 151 8.81 -8.42 -13.60
N PRO A 152 7.83 -7.76 -14.26
CA PRO A 152 6.48 -7.67 -13.70
C PRO A 152 5.80 -9.03 -13.52
N THR A 153 6.11 -10.00 -14.38
CA THR A 153 5.59 -11.36 -14.26
C THR A 153 6.18 -12.11 -13.07
N ILE A 154 7.49 -11.94 -12.80
CA ILE A 154 8.14 -12.47 -11.59
C ILE A 154 7.52 -11.85 -10.34
N ASN A 155 7.32 -10.53 -10.33
CA ASN A 155 6.67 -9.83 -9.22
C ASN A 155 5.24 -10.32 -8.97
N THR A 156 4.50 -10.60 -10.04
CA THR A 156 3.17 -11.22 -9.95
C THR A 156 3.23 -12.61 -9.33
N ALA A 157 4.16 -13.45 -9.76
CA ALA A 157 4.34 -14.79 -9.18
C ALA A 157 4.73 -14.73 -7.69
N LEU A 158 5.59 -13.77 -7.30
CA LEU A 158 5.98 -13.55 -5.91
C LEU A 158 4.77 -13.19 -5.03
N LEU A 159 3.96 -12.21 -5.46
CA LEU A 159 2.78 -11.78 -4.68
C LEU A 159 1.73 -12.90 -4.58
N LEU A 160 1.38 -13.54 -5.69
CA LEU A 160 0.41 -14.65 -5.66
C LEU A 160 0.89 -15.82 -4.78
N SER A 161 2.18 -16.13 -4.84
CA SER A 161 2.78 -17.14 -3.95
C SER A 161 2.70 -16.69 -2.49
N SER A 162 2.96 -15.41 -2.21
CA SER A 162 2.87 -14.86 -0.85
C SER A 162 1.44 -14.90 -0.29
N GLY A 163 0.44 -14.61 -1.12
CA GLY A 163 -0.97 -14.75 -0.76
C GLY A 163 -1.32 -16.19 -0.42
N ALA A 164 -0.87 -17.16 -1.22
CA ALA A 164 -1.07 -18.58 -0.93
C ALA A 164 -0.40 -19.01 0.39
N THR A 165 0.85 -18.59 0.64
CA THR A 165 1.55 -18.90 1.90
C THR A 165 0.86 -18.28 3.10
N LEU A 166 0.31 -17.07 2.97
CA LEU A 166 -0.46 -16.40 4.01
C LEU A 166 -1.75 -17.16 4.34
N THR A 167 -2.49 -17.61 3.32
CA THR A 167 -3.71 -18.41 3.53
C THR A 167 -3.38 -19.73 4.25
N VAL A 168 -2.28 -20.39 3.90
CA VAL A 168 -1.81 -21.59 4.63
C VAL A 168 -1.47 -21.27 6.09
N ALA A 169 -0.83 -20.11 6.35
CA ALA A 169 -0.54 -19.66 7.71
C ALA A 169 -1.84 -19.42 8.52
N HIS A 170 -2.86 -18.83 7.90
CA HIS A 170 -4.16 -18.60 8.55
C HIS A 170 -4.85 -19.91 8.92
N HIS A 171 -4.92 -20.87 7.99
CA HIS A 171 -5.50 -22.18 8.28
C HIS A 171 -4.74 -22.91 9.39
N ALA A 172 -3.41 -22.89 9.37
CA ALA A 172 -2.60 -23.47 10.43
C ALA A 172 -2.88 -22.81 11.80
N LEU A 173 -3.08 -21.50 11.86
CA LEU A 173 -3.44 -20.80 13.10
C LEU A 173 -4.82 -21.24 13.62
N ARG A 174 -5.81 -21.36 12.74
CA ARG A 174 -7.17 -21.82 13.09
C ARG A 174 -7.21 -23.28 13.54
N GLU A 175 -6.31 -24.12 13.04
CA GLU A 175 -6.11 -25.50 13.51
C GLU A 175 -5.23 -25.59 14.77
N ASN A 176 -4.85 -24.45 15.35
CA ASN A 176 -3.98 -24.35 16.53
C ASN A 176 -2.54 -24.90 16.30
N HIS A 177 -2.10 -24.99 15.04
CA HIS A 177 -0.75 -25.36 14.62
C HIS A 177 0.18 -24.14 14.55
N ARG A 178 0.48 -23.51 15.70
CA ARG A 178 1.22 -22.25 15.80
C ARG A 178 2.60 -22.25 15.11
N HIS A 179 3.40 -23.30 15.28
CA HIS A 179 4.73 -23.38 14.65
C HIS A 179 4.63 -23.36 13.11
N LYS A 180 3.66 -24.10 12.55
CA LYS A 180 3.39 -24.10 11.12
C LYS A 180 2.92 -22.72 10.65
N ALA A 181 2.04 -22.06 11.40
CA ALA A 181 1.59 -20.70 11.09
C ALA A 181 2.76 -19.69 11.04
N ILE A 182 3.71 -19.78 11.99
CA ILE A 182 4.91 -18.91 12.01
C ILE A 182 5.77 -19.11 10.76
N ILE A 183 6.06 -20.35 10.36
CA ILE A 183 6.90 -20.65 9.19
C ILE A 183 6.28 -20.08 7.91
N TRP A 184 4.99 -20.33 7.68
CA TRP A 184 4.32 -19.88 6.46
C TRP A 184 4.12 -18.36 6.42
N LEU A 185 3.89 -17.72 7.58
CA LEU A 185 3.87 -16.27 7.67
C LEU A 185 5.25 -15.66 7.42
N ALA A 186 6.33 -16.28 7.90
CA ALA A 186 7.69 -15.84 7.61
C ALA A 186 8.02 -15.93 6.11
N ALA A 187 7.57 -17.00 5.43
CA ALA A 187 7.69 -17.12 3.98
C ALA A 187 6.93 -15.99 3.26
N THR A 188 5.73 -15.64 3.71
CA THR A 188 4.94 -14.52 3.17
C THR A 188 5.70 -13.20 3.27
N VAL A 189 6.22 -12.88 4.47
CA VAL A 189 6.98 -11.65 4.71
C VAL A 189 8.24 -11.62 3.84
N LEU A 190 8.96 -12.73 3.70
CA LEU A 190 10.15 -12.82 2.86
C LEU A 190 9.82 -12.58 1.38
N LEU A 191 8.75 -13.19 0.86
CA LEU A 191 8.32 -12.99 -0.53
C LEU A 191 7.92 -11.53 -0.78
N GLY A 192 7.23 -10.89 0.16
CA GLY A 192 6.90 -9.46 0.10
C GLY A 192 8.14 -8.57 0.09
N LEU A 193 9.17 -8.89 0.87
CA LEU A 193 10.45 -8.18 0.85
C LEU A 193 11.16 -8.34 -0.51
N ILE A 194 11.20 -9.55 -1.06
CA ILE A 194 11.79 -9.81 -2.38
C ILE A 194 11.05 -9.01 -3.45
N PHE A 195 9.72 -8.97 -3.42
CA PHE A 195 8.91 -8.14 -4.32
C PHE A 195 9.35 -6.67 -4.28
N LEU A 196 9.53 -6.08 -3.08
CA LEU A 196 9.95 -4.68 -2.96
C LEU A 196 11.34 -4.43 -3.55
N PHE A 197 12.28 -5.36 -3.39
CA PHE A 197 13.60 -5.26 -4.03
C PHE A 197 13.51 -5.34 -5.55
N CYS A 198 12.71 -6.28 -6.08
CA CYS A 198 12.47 -6.38 -7.52
C CYS A 198 11.77 -5.13 -8.07
N GLN A 199 10.83 -4.53 -7.33
CA GLN A 199 10.20 -3.26 -7.69
C GLN A 199 11.20 -2.09 -7.70
N GLY A 200 12.11 -2.04 -6.73
CA GLY A 200 13.19 -1.05 -6.73
C GLY A 200 14.14 -1.21 -7.93
N TYR A 201 14.46 -2.45 -8.30
CA TYR A 201 15.24 -2.74 -9.49
C TYR A 201 14.49 -2.36 -10.78
N GLU A 202 13.19 -2.61 -10.84
CA GLU A 202 12.34 -2.19 -11.97
C GLU A 202 12.41 -0.68 -12.18
N TYR A 203 12.34 0.13 -11.10
CA TYR A 203 12.48 1.58 -11.19
C TYR A 203 13.88 2.01 -11.60
N PHE A 204 14.91 1.35 -11.09
CA PHE A 204 16.27 1.60 -11.52
C PHE A 204 16.43 1.33 -13.04
N HIS A 205 15.93 0.21 -13.54
CA HIS A 205 15.97 -0.13 -14.96
C HIS A 205 15.15 0.85 -15.80
N ALA A 206 13.95 1.23 -15.35
CA ALA A 206 13.10 2.22 -16.02
C ALA A 206 13.82 3.57 -16.21
N TYR A 207 14.44 4.08 -15.15
CA TYR A 207 15.14 5.36 -15.19
C TYR A 207 16.42 5.33 -16.03
N ASN A 208 17.24 4.27 -15.89
CA ASN A 208 18.58 4.24 -16.49
C ASN A 208 18.63 3.66 -17.90
N GLU A 209 17.78 2.69 -18.22
CA GLU A 209 17.85 1.95 -19.50
C GLU A 209 16.67 2.25 -20.44
N LEU A 210 15.52 2.64 -19.88
CA LEU A 210 14.31 2.94 -20.67
C LEU A 210 14.06 4.44 -20.82
N ASN A 211 14.80 5.31 -20.12
CA ASN A 211 14.52 6.74 -19.98
C ASN A 211 13.06 7.03 -19.55
N LEU A 212 12.44 6.07 -18.86
CA LEU A 212 11.10 6.18 -18.32
C LEU A 212 11.21 6.78 -16.92
N THR A 213 10.78 8.03 -16.80
CA THR A 213 10.87 8.83 -15.57
C THR A 213 9.49 9.39 -15.20
N LEU A 214 9.36 9.95 -13.99
CA LEU A 214 8.18 10.73 -13.60
C LEU A 214 7.87 11.89 -14.57
N ALA A 215 8.87 12.40 -15.28
CA ALA A 215 8.72 13.48 -16.27
C ALA A 215 8.45 12.97 -17.70
N SER A 216 8.28 11.65 -17.90
CA SER A 216 8.00 11.05 -19.21
C SER A 216 6.53 11.18 -19.62
N GLY A 217 6.01 12.41 -19.51
CA GLY A 217 4.63 12.77 -19.80
C GLY A 217 3.60 12.07 -18.92
N VAL A 218 2.36 11.99 -19.41
CA VAL A 218 1.25 11.35 -18.70
C VAL A 218 1.46 9.85 -18.50
N TYR A 219 2.20 9.18 -19.39
CA TYR A 219 2.53 7.76 -19.23
C TYR A 219 3.43 7.55 -18.01
N GLY A 220 4.57 8.26 -17.95
CA GLY A 220 5.51 8.14 -16.84
C GLY A 220 4.87 8.52 -15.49
N SER A 221 4.15 9.64 -15.45
CA SER A 221 3.52 10.09 -14.20
C SER A 221 2.46 9.10 -13.69
N THR A 222 1.58 8.60 -14.56
CA THR A 222 0.57 7.61 -14.16
C THR A 222 1.18 6.26 -13.79
N PHE A 223 2.18 5.79 -14.55
CA PHE A 223 2.93 4.56 -14.24
C PHE A 223 3.50 4.60 -12.82
N PHE A 224 4.36 5.58 -12.53
CA PHE A 224 5.04 5.67 -11.22
C PHE A 224 4.10 6.01 -10.06
N LEU A 225 3.03 6.76 -10.28
CA LEU A 225 2.04 7.00 -9.21
C LEU A 225 1.28 5.72 -8.87
N LEU A 226 0.78 4.99 -9.87
CA LEU A 226 0.04 3.74 -9.67
C LEU A 226 0.91 2.66 -9.03
N THR A 227 2.08 2.36 -9.59
CA THR A 227 2.98 1.34 -9.06
C THR A 227 3.67 1.81 -7.77
N GLY A 228 3.93 3.11 -7.62
CA GLY A 228 4.56 3.69 -6.45
C GLY A 228 3.68 3.64 -5.22
N PHE A 229 2.41 4.06 -5.34
CA PHE A 229 1.46 3.90 -4.24
C PHE A 229 1.22 2.43 -3.92
N HIS A 230 1.10 1.56 -4.92
CA HIS A 230 0.98 0.12 -4.66
C HIS A 230 2.19 -0.43 -3.90
N GLY A 231 3.42 -0.12 -4.33
CA GLY A 231 4.64 -0.51 -3.61
C GLY A 231 4.68 0.02 -2.18
N PHE A 232 4.19 1.24 -1.93
CA PHE A 232 4.03 1.77 -0.57
C PHE A 232 3.04 0.95 0.25
N HIS A 233 1.91 0.53 -0.32
CA HIS A 233 0.95 -0.35 0.36
C HIS A 233 1.52 -1.75 0.62
N VAL A 234 2.32 -2.31 -0.30
CA VAL A 234 3.05 -3.57 -0.06
C VAL A 234 4.01 -3.42 1.12
N PHE A 235 4.74 -2.30 1.20
CA PHE A 235 5.63 -2.03 2.34
C PHE A 235 4.87 -1.91 3.67
N LEU A 236 3.75 -1.17 3.69
CA LEU A 236 2.90 -1.06 4.88
C LEU A 236 2.31 -2.42 5.29
N GLY A 237 1.74 -3.16 4.33
CA GLY A 237 1.21 -4.50 4.56
C GLY A 237 2.26 -5.47 5.08
N GLY A 238 3.48 -5.41 4.55
CA GLY A 238 4.60 -6.25 4.97
C GLY A 238 5.04 -5.92 6.39
N THR A 239 5.03 -4.64 6.76
CA THR A 239 5.28 -4.17 8.13
C THR A 239 4.18 -4.66 9.08
N MET A 240 2.90 -4.58 8.69
CA MET A 240 1.79 -5.11 9.49
C MET A 240 1.93 -6.63 9.70
N LEU A 241 2.24 -7.39 8.65
CA LEU A 241 2.47 -8.83 8.73
C LEU A 241 3.69 -9.17 9.59
N ALA A 242 4.76 -8.38 9.54
CA ALA A 242 5.92 -8.56 10.40
C ALA A 242 5.57 -8.34 11.89
N VAL A 243 4.76 -7.31 12.21
CA VAL A 243 4.26 -7.08 13.58
C VAL A 243 3.35 -8.24 14.02
N VAL A 244 2.45 -8.70 13.16
CA VAL A 244 1.62 -9.89 13.43
C VAL A 244 2.49 -11.13 13.63
N MET A 245 3.56 -11.31 12.87
CA MET A 245 4.49 -12.42 13.03
C MET A 245 5.16 -12.39 14.40
N VAL A 246 5.65 -11.22 14.84
CA VAL A 246 6.24 -11.06 16.19
C VAL A 246 5.21 -11.38 17.28
N ARG A 247 3.96 -10.92 17.13
CA ARG A 247 2.86 -11.23 18.06
C ARG A 247 2.52 -12.72 18.07
N LEU A 248 2.52 -13.38 16.92
CA LEU A 248 2.31 -14.81 16.78
C LEU A 248 3.44 -15.61 17.45
N ILE A 249 4.69 -15.16 17.32
CA ILE A 249 5.85 -15.75 18.01
C ILE A 249 5.75 -15.56 19.53
N ARG A 250 5.17 -14.44 20.01
CA ARG A 250 4.92 -14.21 21.45
C ARG A 250 3.68 -14.93 22.00
N GLY A 251 2.75 -15.32 21.14
CA GLY A 251 1.59 -16.13 21.52
C GLY A 251 0.34 -15.35 21.83
N HIS A 252 0.24 -14.15 21.24
CA HIS A 252 -0.89 -13.22 21.42
C HIS A 252 -2.15 -13.66 20.65
N PHE A 253 -2.13 -14.82 19.98
CA PHE A 253 -3.22 -15.27 19.12
C PHE A 253 -3.65 -16.69 19.50
N THR A 254 -4.96 -16.90 19.45
CA THR A 254 -5.59 -18.22 19.59
C THR A 254 -6.37 -18.56 18.33
N ALA A 255 -6.77 -19.83 18.19
CA ALA A 255 -7.59 -20.29 17.06
C ALA A 255 -8.92 -19.53 16.92
N GLU A 256 -9.45 -18.97 18.02
CA GLU A 256 -10.71 -18.22 18.04
C GLU A 256 -10.50 -16.70 18.06
N HIS A 257 -9.39 -16.23 18.63
CA HIS A 257 -9.08 -14.80 18.80
C HIS A 257 -7.77 -14.43 18.10
N HIS A 258 -7.89 -13.96 16.86
CA HIS A 258 -6.75 -13.57 16.02
C HIS A 258 -7.10 -12.47 15.02
N PHE A 259 -7.98 -11.53 15.39
CA PHE A 259 -8.43 -10.46 14.50
C PHE A 259 -7.27 -9.67 13.85
N ALA A 260 -6.22 -9.32 14.61
CA ALA A 260 -5.11 -8.57 14.03
C ALA A 260 -4.38 -9.35 12.91
N PHE A 261 -4.34 -10.68 13.01
CA PHE A 261 -3.85 -11.53 11.93
C PHE A 261 -4.80 -11.44 10.72
N GLU A 262 -6.11 -11.58 10.94
CA GLU A 262 -7.10 -11.54 9.86
C GLU A 262 -7.17 -10.19 9.16
N GLY A 263 -7.12 -9.09 9.92
CA GLY A 263 -7.09 -7.74 9.35
C GLY A 263 -5.84 -7.50 8.49
N ALA A 264 -4.66 -7.91 8.96
CA ALA A 264 -3.44 -7.85 8.15
C ALA A 264 -3.51 -8.76 6.91
N ALA A 265 -4.13 -9.94 7.04
CA ALA A 265 -4.32 -10.85 5.91
C ALA A 265 -5.30 -10.29 4.86
N TRP A 266 -6.40 -9.67 5.28
CA TRP A 266 -7.33 -8.98 4.39
C TRP A 266 -6.64 -7.82 3.64
N TYR A 267 -5.81 -7.05 4.35
CA TYR A 267 -5.04 -5.98 3.72
C TYR A 267 -4.04 -6.53 2.68
N TRP A 268 -3.33 -7.61 3.00
CA TRP A 268 -2.38 -8.23 2.08
C TRP A 268 -3.06 -8.74 0.80
N HIS A 269 -4.18 -9.45 0.93
CA HIS A 269 -4.96 -9.89 -0.24
C HIS A 269 -5.55 -8.73 -1.04
N PHE A 270 -5.93 -7.62 -0.39
CA PHE A 270 -6.31 -6.40 -1.09
C PHE A 270 -5.15 -5.88 -1.97
N VAL A 271 -3.94 -5.83 -1.42
CA VAL A 271 -2.73 -5.42 -2.14
C VAL A 271 -2.44 -6.36 -3.33
N ASP A 272 -2.64 -7.67 -3.18
CA ASP A 272 -2.53 -8.65 -4.28
C ASP A 272 -3.53 -8.34 -5.41
N VAL A 273 -4.78 -8.05 -5.08
CA VAL A 273 -5.85 -7.75 -6.07
C VAL A 273 -5.54 -6.47 -6.84
N VAL A 274 -5.09 -5.42 -6.15
CA VAL A 274 -4.68 -4.17 -6.81
C VAL A 274 -3.51 -4.42 -7.75
N TRP A 275 -2.53 -5.24 -7.34
CA TRP A 275 -1.40 -5.59 -8.20
C TRP A 275 -1.85 -6.29 -9.48
N LEU A 276 -2.78 -7.23 -9.42
CA LEU A 276 -3.29 -7.90 -10.62
C LEU A 276 -3.96 -6.91 -11.58
N GLY A 277 -4.71 -5.95 -11.05
CA GLY A 277 -5.27 -4.85 -11.85
C GLY A 277 -4.18 -4.03 -12.53
N LEU A 278 -3.11 -3.68 -11.80
CA LEU A 278 -1.95 -2.98 -12.35
C LEU A 278 -1.24 -3.80 -13.42
N TYR A 279 -0.94 -5.06 -13.13
CA TYR A 279 -0.27 -5.97 -14.05
C TYR A 279 -0.97 -6.03 -15.40
N ILE A 280 -2.30 -6.14 -15.41
CA ILE A 280 -3.08 -6.16 -16.65
C ILE A 280 -3.12 -4.76 -17.30
N VAL A 281 -3.54 -3.73 -16.58
CA VAL A 281 -3.88 -2.43 -17.19
C VAL A 281 -2.65 -1.59 -17.53
N VAL A 282 -1.58 -1.71 -16.75
CA VAL A 282 -0.37 -0.89 -16.91
C VAL A 282 0.66 -1.57 -17.82
N TYR A 283 0.80 -2.90 -17.73
CA TYR A 283 1.86 -3.63 -18.44
C TYR A 283 1.40 -4.36 -19.70
N TRP A 284 0.16 -4.87 -19.74
CA TRP A 284 -0.34 -5.61 -20.91
C TRP A 284 -1.17 -4.76 -21.86
N LEU A 285 -1.94 -3.81 -21.33
CA LEU A 285 -2.77 -2.87 -22.09
C LEU A 285 -2.05 -1.52 -22.26
#